data_AF-A0A3C0WLQ0-F1
#
_entry.id   AF-A0A3C0WLQ0-F1
#
_cell.length_a   1.000
_cell.length_b   1.000
_cell.length_c   1.000
_cell.angle_alpha   90.00
_cell.angle_beta   90.00
_cell.angle_gamma   90.00
#
_symmetry.space_group_name_H-M   'P 1'
#
loop_
_entity.id
_entity.type
_entity.pdbx_description
1 polymer ?
#
loop_
_entity_poly.entity_id
_entity_poly.type
_entity_poly.pdbx_seq_one_letter_code
_entity_poly.pdbx_strand_id
1 'polypeptide(L)'
;MIDADASGTVGDAGDINRIYALRFALVARSGLLEKPDPATGVCNTTTTGPVWSGGVISLAADANWQCYRYKTFETVVPLRNAIWGGA
;
A
#
# COMPACT_ATOMS: atom_id res chain seq x y z
N MET A 1 12.53 -3.64 -3.11
CA MET A 1 12.67 -4.98 -2.49
C MET A 1 13.82 -4.92 -1.51
N ILE A 2 13.97 -5.90 -0.62
CA ILE A 2 15.08 -5.96 0.34
C ILE A 2 16.08 -7.00 -0.16
N ASP A 3 17.37 -6.74 0.03
CA ASP A 3 18.43 -7.75 -0.14
C ASP A 3 18.31 -8.75 1.03
N ALA A 4 17.66 -9.87 0.74
CA ALA A 4 17.33 -10.91 1.70
C ALA A 4 18.45 -11.95 1.85
N ASP A 5 19.44 -11.95 0.95
CA ASP A 5 20.54 -12.91 0.97
C ASP A 5 21.93 -12.33 1.18
N ALA A 6 21.99 -11.00 1.32
CA ALA A 6 23.20 -10.21 1.53
C ALA A 6 24.21 -10.34 0.37
N SER A 7 23.74 -10.63 -0.84
CA SER A 7 24.56 -10.64 -2.06
C SER A 7 24.95 -9.24 -2.53
N GLY A 8 24.32 -8.18 -1.99
CA GLY A 8 24.52 -6.79 -2.42
C GLY A 8 23.71 -6.40 -3.65
N THR A 9 22.91 -7.31 -4.22
CA THR A 9 22.04 -7.05 -5.37
C THR A 9 20.58 -7.21 -4.97
N VAL A 10 19.87 -6.09 -4.81
CA VAL A 10 18.45 -6.12 -4.44
C VAL A 10 17.59 -6.65 -5.59
N GLY A 11 16.80 -7.68 -5.31
CA GLY A 11 15.79 -8.23 -6.20
C GLY A 11 16.30 -9.30 -7.16
N ASP A 12 17.42 -9.91 -6.85
CA ASP A 12 17.95 -11.03 -7.63
C ASP A 12 17.18 -12.35 -7.37
N ALA A 13 17.62 -13.44 -8.00
CA ALA A 13 16.97 -14.73 -7.81
C ALA A 13 17.12 -15.27 -6.37
N GLY A 14 18.22 -14.96 -5.70
CA GLY A 14 18.46 -15.34 -4.31
C GLY A 14 17.47 -14.69 -3.36
N ASP A 15 17.14 -13.41 -3.59
CA ASP A 15 16.14 -12.67 -2.83
C ASP A 15 14.73 -13.22 -3.03
N ILE A 16 14.34 -13.46 -4.29
CA ILE A 16 12.98 -13.92 -4.62
C ILE A 16 12.70 -15.30 -4.02
N ASN A 17 13.69 -16.19 -4.01
CA ASN A 17 13.56 -17.54 -3.43
C ASN A 17 13.36 -17.52 -1.90
N ARG A 18 13.58 -16.39 -1.23
CA ARG A 18 13.42 -16.22 0.23
C ARG A 18 12.09 -15.58 0.62
N ILE A 19 11.13 -15.44 -0.31
CA ILE A 19 9.81 -14.87 -0.03
C ILE A 19 8.89 -15.96 0.58
N TYR A 20 8.61 -15.85 1.88
CA TYR A 20 7.72 -16.78 2.60
C TYR A 20 6.30 -16.24 2.84
N ALA A 21 6.12 -14.92 2.72
CA ALA A 21 4.83 -14.27 2.95
C ALA A 21 4.72 -13.00 2.11
N LEU A 22 3.49 -12.67 1.73
CA LEU A 22 3.17 -11.40 1.10
C LEU A 22 2.37 -10.56 2.10
N ARG A 23 2.86 -9.35 2.35
CA ARG A 23 2.08 -8.31 3.01
C ARG A 23 1.60 -7.36 1.94
N PHE A 24 0.29 -7.12 1.90
CA PHE A 24 -0.29 -6.16 0.96
C PHE A 24 -1.34 -5.30 1.66
N ALA A 25 -1.55 -4.12 1.09
CA ALA A 25 -2.61 -3.21 1.49
C ALA A 25 -3.57 -2.96 0.33
N LEU A 26 -4.86 -2.88 0.65
CA LEU A 26 -5.93 -2.44 -0.23
C LEU A 26 -6.49 -1.13 0.33
N VAL A 27 -6.41 -0.07 -0.46
CA VAL A 27 -7.07 1.21 -0.14
C VAL A 27 -8.39 1.26 -0.87
N ALA A 28 -9.47 1.23 -0.11
CA ALA A 28 -10.80 1.50 -0.61
C ALA A 28 -11.12 2.99 -0.51
N ARG A 29 -11.69 3.55 -1.57
CA ARG A 29 -12.20 4.93 -1.62
C ARG A 29 -13.72 4.91 -1.56
N SER A 30 -14.33 5.84 -0.84
CA SER A 30 -15.77 6.10 -0.94
C SER A 30 -16.17 6.40 -2.39
N GLY A 31 -17.30 5.87 -2.84
CA GLY A 31 -17.84 6.18 -4.17
C GLY A 31 -18.42 7.60 -4.26
N LEU A 32 -18.75 8.21 -3.13
CA LEU A 32 -19.24 9.58 -3.05
C LEU A 32 -18.11 10.54 -2.65
N LEU A 33 -18.10 11.68 -3.32
CA LEU A 33 -17.25 12.82 -3.00
C LEU A 33 -17.90 13.66 -1.91
N GLU A 34 -17.11 14.08 -0.93
CA GLU A 34 -17.56 14.99 0.12
C GLU A 34 -17.57 16.43 -0.41
N LYS A 35 -18.52 17.22 0.09
CA LYS A 35 -18.64 18.62 -0.32
C LYS A 35 -17.43 19.42 0.20
N PRO A 36 -16.78 20.24 -0.66
CA PRO A 36 -15.73 21.15 -0.20
C PRO A 36 -16.24 22.10 0.88
N ASP A 37 -15.32 22.59 1.71
CA ASP A 37 -15.62 23.57 2.74
C ASP A 37 -16.26 24.83 2.11
N PRO A 38 -17.42 25.30 2.60
CA PRO A 38 -18.16 26.37 1.95
C PRO A 38 -17.51 27.75 2.08
N ALA A 39 -16.60 27.96 3.03
CA ALA A 39 -15.92 29.23 3.24
C ALA A 39 -14.61 29.33 2.44
N THR A 40 -13.91 28.20 2.27
CA THR A 40 -12.59 28.15 1.62
C THR A 40 -12.62 27.53 0.22
N GLY A 41 -13.65 26.75 -0.11
CA GLY A 41 -13.75 25.99 -1.35
C GLY A 41 -12.81 24.78 -1.43
N VAL A 42 -12.07 24.47 -0.35
CA VAL A 42 -11.06 23.40 -0.32
C VAL A 42 -11.65 22.12 0.26
N CYS A 43 -11.22 20.98 -0.26
CA CYS A 43 -11.53 19.69 0.34
C CYS A 43 -10.61 19.40 1.53
N ASN A 44 -11.21 19.30 2.73
CA ASN A 44 -10.51 19.00 3.98
C ASN A 44 -10.89 17.62 4.57
N THR A 45 -11.60 16.78 3.80
CA THR A 45 -12.04 15.44 4.24
C THR A 45 -10.87 14.53 4.56
N THR A 46 -9.88 14.49 3.68
CA THR A 46 -8.65 13.72 3.87
C THR A 46 -7.48 14.65 3.66
N THR A 47 -6.82 15.03 4.75
CA THR A 47 -5.66 15.94 4.74
C THR A 47 -4.35 15.20 4.54
N THR A 48 -4.29 13.93 4.95
CA THR A 48 -3.12 13.06 4.80
C THR A 48 -3.51 11.82 4.00
N GLY A 49 -2.73 11.50 2.98
CA GLY A 49 -2.96 10.30 2.17
C GLY A 49 -2.88 9.00 2.99
N PRO A 50 -3.51 7.92 2.51
CA PRO A 50 -3.50 6.63 3.19
C PRO A 50 -2.07 6.08 3.26
N VAL A 51 -1.73 5.54 4.42
CA VAL A 51 -0.44 4.89 4.70
C VAL A 51 -0.68 3.44 5.08
N TRP A 52 0.32 2.61 4.82
CA TRP A 52 0.40 1.22 5.28
C TRP A 52 1.83 0.95 5.75
N SER A 53 2.09 -0.24 6.30
CA SER A 53 3.44 -0.59 6.77
C SER A 53 4.54 -0.52 5.68
N GLY A 54 4.18 -0.66 4.41
CA GLY A 54 5.10 -0.51 3.27
C GLY A 54 5.32 0.93 2.80
N GLY A 55 4.68 1.92 3.43
CA GLY A 55 4.89 3.34 3.15
C GLY A 55 3.64 4.13 2.77
N VAL A 56 3.84 5.22 2.04
CA VAL A 56 2.77 6.13 1.60
C VAL A 56 2.19 5.67 0.27
N ILE A 57 0.87 5.70 0.14
CA ILE A 57 0.19 5.39 -1.11
C ILE A 57 0.01 6.67 -1.91
N SER A 58 0.53 6.68 -3.15
CA SER A 58 0.41 7.83 -4.04
C SER A 58 -1.02 7.96 -4.56
N LEU A 59 -1.63 9.11 -4.32
CA LEU A 59 -2.95 9.49 -4.86
C LEU A 59 -2.84 10.57 -5.95
N ALA A 60 -1.63 10.83 -6.46
CA ALA A 60 -1.34 11.93 -7.38
C ALA A 60 -2.09 11.85 -8.72
N ALA A 61 -2.68 10.71 -9.05
CA ALA A 61 -3.49 10.53 -10.26
C ALA A 61 -4.87 11.23 -10.18
N ASP A 62 -5.36 11.60 -9.00
CA ASP A 62 -6.64 12.30 -8.81
C ASP A 62 -6.41 13.64 -8.10
N ALA A 63 -6.60 14.76 -8.80
CA ALA A 63 -6.39 16.10 -8.23
C ALA A 63 -7.34 16.40 -7.04
N ASN A 64 -8.48 15.71 -6.96
CA ASN A 64 -9.49 15.89 -5.92
C ASN A 64 -9.42 14.80 -4.84
N TRP A 65 -8.29 14.10 -4.73
CA TRP A 65 -8.14 12.98 -3.80
C TRP A 65 -8.50 13.34 -2.35
N GLN A 66 -8.29 14.59 -1.92
CA GLN A 66 -8.59 15.10 -0.57
C GLN A 66 -10.10 15.17 -0.26
N CYS A 67 -10.96 15.09 -1.28
CA CYS A 67 -12.42 15.14 -1.14
C CYS A 67 -13.06 13.78 -0.85
N TYR A 68 -12.28 12.70 -0.86
CA TYR A 68 -12.81 11.35 -0.62
C TYR A 68 -12.38 10.84 0.74
N ARG A 69 -13.19 9.96 1.34
CA ARG A 69 -12.79 9.14 2.50
C ARG A 69 -12.16 7.85 2.03
N TYR A 70 -11.13 7.42 2.75
CA TYR A 70 -10.40 6.19 2.46
C TYR A 70 -10.44 5.23 3.64
N LYS A 71 -10.33 3.93 3.33
CA LYS A 71 -10.05 2.90 4.33
C LYS A 71 -8.95 1.99 3.80
N THR A 72 -7.87 1.89 4.55
CA THR A 72 -6.77 0.97 4.27
C THR A 72 -7.04 -0.35 4.98
N PHE A 73 -7.00 -1.44 4.23
CA PHE A 73 -7.02 -2.80 4.75
C PHE A 73 -5.65 -3.41 4.50
N GLU A 74 -5.04 -3.96 5.54
CA GLU A 74 -3.71 -4.57 5.46
C GLU A 74 -3.79 -6.02 5.92
N THR A 75 -3.11 -6.92 5.21
CA THR A 75 -3.01 -8.32 5.61
C THR A 75 -1.67 -8.92 5.24
N VAL A 76 -1.29 -9.96 5.96
CA VAL A 76 -0.10 -10.79 5.70
C VAL A 76 -0.57 -12.19 5.36
N VAL A 77 -0.26 -12.66 4.16
CA VAL A 77 -0.61 -13.98 3.66
C VAL A 77 0.66 -14.82 3.50
N PRO A 78 0.84 -15.89 4.31
CA PRO A 78 1.96 -16.81 4.13
C PRO A 78 1.78 -17.67 2.87
N LEU A 79 2.86 -17.87 2.13
CA LEU A 79 2.89 -18.67 0.91
C LEU A 79 3.21 -20.13 1.26
N ARG A 80 2.18 -20.97 1.45
CA ARG A 80 2.37 -22.37 1.89
C ARG A 80 3.32 -23.18 0.99
N ASN A 81 3.28 -22.95 -0.33
CA ASN A 81 4.16 -23.64 -1.27
C ASN A 81 5.64 -23.27 -1.05
N ALA A 82 5.94 -22.03 -0.64
CA ALA A 82 7.30 -21.61 -0.31
C ALA A 82 7.77 -22.16 1.05
N ILE A 83 6.83 -22.37 1.99
CA ILE A 83 7.14 -22.86 3.34
C ILE A 83 7.35 -24.38 3.37
N TRP A 84 6.61 -25.14 2.55
CA TRP A 84 6.64 -26.62 2.56
C TRP A 84 7.29 -27.24 1.32
N GLY A 85 7.53 -26.48 0.26
CA GLY A 85 8.14 -26.95 -0.98
C GLY A 85 9.66 -26.74 -1.08
N GLY A 86 10.30 -26.24 -0.02
CA GLY A 86 11.75 -26.04 0.01
C GLY A 86 12.52 -27.36 0.16
N ALA A 87 12.81 -27.99 -0.97
CA ALA A 87 13.95 -28.89 -1.18
C ALA A 87 14.84 -28.29 -2.25
#